data_AF-A0A525CW33-F1
#
_entry.id   AF-A0A525CW33-F1
#
_cell.length_a   1.000
_cell.length_b   1.000
_cell.length_c   1.000
_cell.angle_alpha   90.00
_cell.angle_beta   90.00
_cell.angle_gamma   90.00
#
_symmetry.space_group_name_H-M   'P 1'
#
loop_
_entity.id
_entity.type
_entity.pdbx_description
1 polymer ?
#
loop_
_entity_poly.entity_id
_entity_poly.type
_entity_poly.pdbx_seq_one_letter_code
_entity_poly.pdbx_strand_id
1 'polypeptide(L)' 'TDVIVDDITEDQLICRSMWDAPEIDGQVFVDLVDGIEVGDIVPVLIDTSDEHDLWGKVAE' A
#
# COMPACT_ATOMS: atom_id res chain seq x y z
N THR A 1 2.65 5.81 7.21
CA THR A 1 3.87 5.18 6.70
C THR A 1 3.94 5.44 5.22
N ASP A 2 5.13 5.74 4.70
CA ASP A 2 5.32 5.90 3.26
C ASP A 2 5.41 4.52 2.61
N VAL A 3 4.60 4.29 1.58
CA VAL A 3 4.58 3.03 0.82
C VAL A 3 4.74 3.33 -0.66
N ILE A 4 5.37 2.40 -1.38
CA ILE A 4 5.48 2.48 -2.84
C ILE A 4 4.38 1.63 -3.47
N VAL A 5 3.71 2.19 -4.46
CA VAL A 5 2.68 1.50 -5.24
C VAL A 5 3.37 0.54 -6.20
N ASP A 6 3.12 -0.75 -6.04
CA ASP A 6 3.71 -1.79 -6.90
C ASP A 6 2.72 -2.20 -7.99
N ASP A 7 1.42 -2.22 -7.68
CA ASP A 7 0.36 -2.54 -8.63
C ASP A 7 -0.95 -1.79 -8.31
N ILE A 8 -1.83 -1.65 -9.30
CA ILE A 8 -3.12 -0.97 -9.18
C ILE A 8 -4.19 -1.89 -9.75
N THR A 9 -5.11 -2.32 -8.89
CA THR A 9 -6.25 -3.14 -9.26
C THR A 9 -7.51 -2.30 -9.49
N GLU A 10 -8.62 -2.93 -9.87
CA GLU A 10 -9.90 -2.26 -10.10
C GLU A 10 -10.53 -1.63 -8.85
N ASP A 11 -10.18 -2.10 -7.65
CA ASP A 11 -10.75 -1.62 -6.39
C ASP A 11 -9.70 -1.04 -5.41
N GLN A 12 -8.41 -1.42 -5.54
CA GLN A 12 -7.38 -1.13 -4.53
C GLN A 12 -5.99 -0.95 -5.13
N LEU A 13 -5.13 -0.20 -4.43
CA LEU A 13 -3.70 -0.09 -4.68
C LEU A 13 -2.98 -1.18 -3.89
N ILE A 14 -2.07 -1.90 -4.55
CA ILE A 14 -1.18 -2.87 -3.92
C ILE A 14 0.16 -2.18 -3.73
N CYS A 15 0.52 -1.98 -2.47
CA CYS A 15 1.70 -1.24 -2.07
C CYS A 15 2.61 -2.09 -1.18
N ARG A 16 3.86 -1.66 -1.02
CA ARG A 16 4.80 -2.23 -0.06
C ARG A 16 5.48 -1.15 0.76
N SER A 17 5.81 -1.45 2.02
CA SER A 17 6.59 -0.52 2.83
C SER A 17 8.07 -0.58 2.46
N MET A 18 8.82 0.51 2.72
CA MET A 18 10.27 0.53 2.45
C MET A 18 11.09 -0.45 3.30
N TRP A 19 10.49 -1.06 4.33
CA TRP A 19 11.18 -1.99 5.24
C TRP A 19 10.92 -3.47 4.92
N ASP A 20 10.01 -3.75 3.98
CA ASP A 20 9.58 -5.10 3.62
C ASP A 20 10.48 -5.70 2.53
N ALA A 21 10.98 -6.91 2.77
CA ALA A 21 11.72 -7.68 1.78
C ALA A 21 10.78 -8.20 0.68
N PRO A 22 11.20 -8.17 -0.60
CA PRO A 22 10.41 -8.76 -1.67
C PRO A 22 10.15 -10.26 -1.40
N GLU A 23 8.89 -10.69 -1.60
CA GLU A 23 8.39 -12.07 -1.47
C GLU A 23 8.33 -12.69 -0.06
N ILE A 24 8.70 -11.97 1.01
CA ILE A 24 8.71 -12.53 2.38
C ILE A 24 7.81 -11.76 3.35
N ASP A 25 7.67 -10.45 3.16
CA ASP A 25 6.85 -9.62 4.03
C ASP A 25 5.49 -9.26 3.40
N GLY A 26 4.51 -8.92 4.25
CA GLY A 26 3.12 -8.74 3.84
C GLY A 26 2.86 -7.50 2.99
N GLN A 27 1.69 -7.48 2.34
CA GLN A 27 1.32 -6.44 1.39
C GLN A 27 0.53 -5.32 2.07
N VAL A 28 0.64 -4.10 1.54
CA VAL A 28 -0.15 -2.96 1.99
C VAL A 28 -1.24 -2.69 0.97
N PHE A 29 -2.48 -2.95 1.36
CA PHE A 29 -3.66 -2.65 0.56
C PHE A 29 -4.18 -1.28 0.93
N VAL A 30 -4.35 -0.44 -0.09
CA VAL A 30 -4.86 0.92 0.07
C VAL A 30 -6.08 1.08 -0.82
N ASP A 31 -7.10 1.79 -0.35
CA ASP A 31 -8.24 2.15 -1.20
C ASP A 31 -7.77 2.86 -2.47
N LEU A 32 -8.44 2.59 -3.60
CA LEU A 32 -8.13 3.25 -4.87
C LEU A 32 -8.30 4.77 -4.75
N VAL A 33 -7.28 5.52 -5.16
CA VAL A 33 -7.29 6.98 -5.20
C VAL A 33 -6.91 7.44 -6.60
N ASP A 34 -7.71 8.33 -7.17
CA ASP A 34 -7.46 8.91 -8.48
C ASP A 34 -6.16 9.72 -8.50
N GLY A 35 -5.39 9.56 -9.58
CA GLY A 35 -4.16 10.33 -9.81
C GLY A 35 -2.90 9.73 -9.19
N ILE A 36 -2.94 8.47 -8.74
CA ILE A 36 -1.78 7.70 -8.32
C ILE A 36 -1.36 6.74 -9.43
N GLU A 37 -0.06 6.64 -9.69
CA GLU A 37 0.52 5.70 -10.66
C GLU A 37 1.43 4.67 -9.98
N VAL A 38 1.65 3.54 -10.66
CA VAL A 38 2.60 2.52 -10.19
C VAL A 38 4.00 3.14 -10.10
N GLY A 39 4.65 2.96 -8.95
CA GLY A 39 5.95 3.55 -8.63
C GLY A 39 5.87 4.83 -7.81
N ASP A 40 4.69 5.41 -7.61
CA ASP A 40 4.53 6.53 -6.67
C ASP A 40 4.76 6.09 -5.23
N ILE A 41 5.31 7.01 -4.44
CA ILE A 41 5.44 6.85 -2.99
C ILE A 41 4.36 7.70 -2.35
N VAL A 42 3.42 7.04 -1.68
CA VAL A 42 2.29 7.71 -1.04
C VAL A 42 2.29 7.51 0.47
N PRO A 43 1.97 8.56 1.25
CA PRO A 43 1.79 8.42 2.69
C PRO A 43 0.46 7.71 2.96
N VAL A 44 0.52 6.61 3.70
CA VAL A 44 -0.66 5.80 4.04
C VAL A 44 -0.82 5.69 5.55
N LEU A 45 -2.03 5.89 6.03
CA LEU A 45 -2.43 5.59 7.38
C LEU A 45 -2.96 4.15 7.44
N ILE A 46 -2.27 3.28 8.18
CA ILE A 46 -2.69 1.90 8.40
C ILE A 46 -3.80 1.91 9.45
N ASP A 47 -4.93 1.30 9.11
CA ASP A 47 -6.10 1.17 9.98
C ASP A 47 -6.13 -0.19 10.66
N THR A 48 -5.87 -1.26 9.90
CA THR A 48 -5.93 -2.65 10.38
C THR A 48 -4.76 -3.47 9.81
N SER A 49 -4.34 -4.50 10.55
CA SER A 49 -3.33 -5.48 10.14
C SER A 49 -3.82 -6.89 10.43
N ASP A 50 -3.71 -7.82 9.48
CA ASP A 50 -4.11 -9.21 9.65
C ASP A 50 -3.17 -10.13 8.86
N GLU A 51 -2.78 -11.28 9.44
CA GLU A 51 -1.90 -12.28 8.81
C GLU A 51 -0.70 -11.72 7.99
N HIS A 52 -0.05 -10.66 8.50
CA HIS A 52 1.06 -9.90 7.89
C HIS A 52 0.67 -8.83 6.87
N ASP A 53 -0.54 -8.85 6.36
CA ASP A 53 -1.05 -7.82 5.47
C ASP A 53 -1.55 -6.60 6.24
N LEU A 54 -1.45 -5.43 5.62
CA LEU A 54 -1.84 -4.14 6.18
C LEU A 54 -2.89 -3.50 5.29
N TRP A 55 -3.92 -2.94 5.91
CA TRP A 55 -4.96 -2.18 5.21
C TRP A 55 -4.96 -0.74 5.70
N GLY A 56 -5.01 0.19 4.76
CA GLY A 56 -4.97 1.60 5.07
C GLY A 56 -5.59 2.49 4.01
N LYS A 57 -5.49 3.79 4.27
CA LYS A 57 -5.95 4.84 3.35
C LYS A 57 -4.84 5.84 3.13
N VAL A 58 -4.82 6.48 1.96
CA VAL A 58 -3.91 7.60 1.70
C VAL A 58 -4.16 8.68 2.75
N ALA A 59 -3.11 9.09 3.45
CA ALA A 59 -3.14 10.18 4.40
C ALA A 59 -3.00 11.50 3.62
N GLU A 60 -3.92 12.43 3.83
CA GLU A 60 -3.83 13.80 3.31
C GLU A 60 -2.65 14.58 3.91
#